data_AF-A0A6A3EQ12-F1
#
_entry.id   AF-A0A6A3EQ12-F1
#
_cell.length_a   1.000
_cell.length_b   1.000
_cell.length_c   1.000
_cell.angle_alpha   90.00
_cell.angle_beta   90.00
_cell.angle_gamma   90.00
#
_symmetry.space_group_name_H-M   'P 1'
#
loop_
_entity.id
_entity.type
_entity.pdbx_description
1 polymer ?
#
loop_
_entity_poly.entity_id
_entity_poly.type
_entity_poly.pdbx_seq_one_letter_code
_entity_poly.pdbx_strand_id
1 'polypeptide(L)'
;MMRQEVGWFDLKENASGSLVSRLATDSAILQSMTSDFLNRSLMTATTFIIIFAIAFYYSWQMTLLMIATTPFLVGVNRIRLQHMAGQMNAKKNNDADAAAATLLSEAIDSIRTVASFGMEKSLVAQYTSFLNVSNEQDKKAGVSGGVAFGLSQGMTFWVLSFVFYIGGIWVSHGTITFEDLFVVLMVFMLGSFSVSMASHGSVDGSKAKRAAANVFKIIDRVPEIDATSTAGVVLPSIQGDIDFQAAHLRVPDAAARHHLPGL
;
A
#
# COMPACT_ATOMS: atom_id res chain seq x y z
N MET A 1 -11.37 23.86 0.58
CA MET A 1 -12.75 23.46 0.97
C MET A 1 -13.67 24.65 1.12
N MET A 2 -13.30 25.70 1.86
CA MET A 2 -14.15 26.90 2.08
C MET A 2 -14.57 27.67 0.80
N ARG A 3 -13.87 27.45 -0.31
CA ARG A 3 -14.17 28.05 -1.62
C ARG A 3 -15.28 27.30 -2.40
N GLN A 4 -15.61 26.07 -2.00
CA GLN A 4 -16.57 25.24 -2.73
C GLN A 4 -18.02 25.64 -2.39
N GLU A 5 -18.92 25.56 -3.37
CA GLU A 5 -20.33 25.93 -3.22
C GLU A 5 -21.15 24.87 -2.43
N VAL A 6 -22.32 25.28 -1.92
CA VAL A 6 -23.18 24.42 -1.08
C VAL A 6 -23.60 23.14 -1.81
N GLY A 7 -23.96 23.22 -3.09
CA GLY A 7 -24.37 22.06 -3.89
C GLY A 7 -23.26 21.00 -4.05
N TRP A 8 -21.99 21.36 -3.86
CA TRP A 8 -20.89 20.39 -3.86
C TRP A 8 -20.87 19.55 -2.59
N PHE A 9 -21.22 20.13 -1.43
CA PHE A 9 -21.32 19.44 -0.15
C PHE A 9 -22.58 18.58 -0.04
N ASP A 10 -23.62 18.89 -0.82
CA ASP A 10 -24.84 18.10 -0.88
C ASP A 10 -24.60 16.72 -1.52
N LEU A 11 -23.61 16.56 -2.40
CA LEU A 11 -23.29 15.27 -3.01
C LEU A 11 -22.92 14.22 -1.94
N LYS A 12 -23.53 13.03 -2.01
CA LYS A 12 -23.22 11.89 -1.11
C LYS A 12 -21.72 11.58 -0.97
N GLU A 13 -20.93 11.78 -2.03
CA GLU A 13 -19.48 11.55 -2.02
C GLU A 13 -18.69 12.57 -1.19
N ASN A 14 -19.25 13.77 -0.97
CA ASN A 14 -18.59 14.91 -0.34
C ASN A 14 -19.20 15.28 1.02
N ALA A 15 -19.94 14.36 1.64
CA ALA A 15 -20.50 14.56 2.98
C ALA A 15 -19.42 15.07 3.95
N SER A 16 -19.71 16.14 4.68
CA SER A 16 -18.72 16.91 5.43
C SER A 16 -17.83 16.07 6.37
N GLY A 17 -18.42 15.09 7.08
CA GLY A 17 -17.68 14.21 7.99
C GLY A 17 -16.72 13.24 7.26
N SER A 18 -17.16 12.61 6.18
CA SER A 18 -16.32 11.69 5.40
C SER A 18 -15.22 12.45 4.67
N LEU A 19 -15.53 13.65 4.19
CA LEU A 19 -14.62 14.52 3.46
C LEU A 19 -13.48 15.04 4.35
N VAL A 20 -13.77 15.50 5.57
CA VAL A 20 -12.75 15.94 6.53
C VAL A 20 -11.85 14.78 6.95
N SER A 21 -12.44 13.62 7.24
CA SER A 21 -11.69 12.40 7.59
C SER A 21 -10.78 11.94 6.45
N ARG A 22 -11.30 11.93 5.22
CA ARG A 22 -10.54 11.57 4.01
C ARG A 22 -9.43 12.57 3.75
N LEU A 23 -9.69 13.87 3.86
CA LEU A 23 -8.65 14.88 3.68
C LEU A 23 -7.56 14.77 4.74
N ALA A 24 -7.92 14.57 6.01
CA ALA A 24 -6.94 14.37 7.09
C ALA A 24 -6.06 13.15 6.81
N THR A 25 -6.67 12.03 6.40
CA THR A 25 -5.96 10.80 6.04
C THR A 25 -5.06 10.99 4.81
N ASP A 26 -5.60 11.54 3.72
CA ASP A 26 -4.85 11.76 2.47
C ASP A 26 -3.72 12.77 2.67
N SER A 27 -3.91 13.80 3.50
CA SER A 27 -2.88 14.77 3.86
C SER A 27 -1.78 14.16 4.73
N ALA A 28 -2.13 13.30 5.71
CA ALA A 28 -1.15 12.55 6.49
C ALA A 28 -0.33 11.59 5.63
N ILE A 29 -0.97 10.95 4.65
CA ILE A 29 -0.30 10.11 3.65
C ILE A 29 0.68 10.96 2.81
N LEU A 30 0.28 12.15 2.36
CA LEU A 30 1.15 13.06 1.60
C LEU A 30 2.32 13.60 2.44
N GLN A 31 2.06 13.94 3.70
CA GLN A 31 3.08 14.42 4.63
C GLN A 31 4.13 13.34 4.86
N SER A 32 3.71 12.14 5.28
CA SER A 32 4.63 11.00 5.48
C SER A 32 5.35 10.63 4.19
N MET A 33 4.68 10.69 3.03
CA MET A 33 5.32 10.51 1.74
C MET A 33 6.37 11.56 1.41
N THR A 34 6.23 12.80 1.87
CA THR A 34 7.18 13.85 1.51
C THR A 34 8.33 13.88 2.51
N SER A 35 8.03 13.92 3.81
CA SER A 35 9.04 14.00 4.87
C SER A 35 9.83 12.70 5.00
N ASP A 36 9.14 11.57 5.08
CA ASP A 36 9.78 10.31 5.47
C ASP A 36 10.46 9.67 4.27
N PHE A 37 9.87 9.79 3.08
CA PHE A 37 10.51 9.31 1.85
C PHE A 37 11.79 10.09 1.54
N LEU A 38 11.77 11.42 1.65
CA LEU A 38 12.94 12.24 1.36
C LEU A 38 14.07 11.93 2.35
N ASN A 39 13.74 11.87 3.65
CA ASN A 39 14.70 11.50 4.69
C ASN A 39 15.27 10.09 4.46
N ARG A 40 14.41 9.09 4.25
CA ARG A 40 14.84 7.71 4.00
C ARG A 40 15.66 7.57 2.72
N SER A 41 15.30 8.28 1.66
CA SER A 41 16.04 8.26 0.39
C SER A 41 17.42 8.86 0.55
N LEU A 42 17.52 10.01 1.23
CA LEU A 42 18.79 10.66 1.52
C LEU A 42 19.69 9.79 2.41
N MET A 43 19.12 9.21 3.47
CA MET A 43 19.83 8.30 4.36
C MET A 43 20.32 7.07 3.60
N THR A 44 19.48 6.43 2.78
CA THR A 44 19.83 5.25 1.99
C THR A 44 20.94 5.57 0.98
N ALA A 45 20.83 6.70 0.26
CA ALA A 45 21.84 7.14 -0.70
C ALA A 45 23.19 7.42 -0.02
N THR A 46 23.18 8.13 1.12
CA THR A 46 24.39 8.44 1.89
C THR A 46 25.05 7.17 2.40
N THR A 47 24.26 6.24 2.97
CA THR A 47 24.77 4.95 3.44
C THR A 47 25.39 4.13 2.30
N PHE A 48 24.74 4.06 1.13
CA PHE A 48 25.31 3.38 -0.03
C PHE A 48 26.66 3.97 -0.46
N ILE A 49 26.76 5.30 -0.52
CA ILE A 49 28.01 5.98 -0.90
C ILE A 49 29.13 5.61 0.08
N ILE A 50 28.85 5.66 1.39
CA ILE A 50 29.83 5.32 2.43
C ILE A 50 30.27 3.86 2.34
N ILE A 51 29.32 2.92 2.14
CA ILE A 51 29.60 1.48 2.01
C ILE A 51 30.52 1.22 0.82
N PHE A 52 30.17 1.76 -0.35
CA PHE A 52 30.99 1.55 -1.54
C PHE A 52 32.36 2.21 -1.40
N ALA A 53 32.45 3.43 -0.84
CA ALA A 53 33.72 4.10 -0.61
C ALA A 53 34.66 3.27 0.29
N ILE A 54 34.14 2.74 1.41
CA ILE A 54 34.93 1.89 2.32
C ILE A 54 35.30 0.58 1.64
N ALA A 55 34.35 -0.08 0.96
CA ALA A 55 34.61 -1.38 0.32
C ALA A 55 35.68 -1.28 -0.77
N PHE A 56 35.60 -0.28 -1.65
CA PHE A 56 36.59 -0.05 -2.69
C PHE A 56 37.97 0.36 -2.14
N TYR A 57 38.00 1.06 -0.99
CA TYR A 57 39.25 1.42 -0.34
C TYR A 57 40.03 0.20 0.18
N TYR A 58 39.35 -0.77 0.80
CA TYR A 58 39.98 -1.97 1.34
C TYR A 58 40.29 -3.02 0.28
N SER A 59 39.34 -3.37 -0.59
CA SER A 59 39.58 -4.35 -1.65
C SER A 59 38.63 -4.18 -2.81
N TRP A 60 39.14 -3.68 -3.94
CA TRP A 60 38.37 -3.56 -5.17
C TRP A 60 37.91 -4.92 -5.73
N GLN A 61 38.70 -5.99 -5.55
CA GLN A 61 38.38 -7.34 -6.04
C GLN A 61 37.20 -7.95 -5.29
N MET A 62 37.19 -7.88 -3.96
CA MET A 62 36.07 -8.37 -3.14
C MET A 62 34.81 -7.54 -3.37
N THR A 63 34.96 -6.24 -3.56
CA THR A 63 33.83 -5.34 -3.84
C THR A 63 33.15 -5.70 -5.17
N LEU A 64 33.93 -5.99 -6.23
CA LEU A 64 33.38 -6.45 -7.50
C LEU A 64 32.66 -7.81 -7.39
N LEU A 65 33.19 -8.74 -6.60
CA LEU A 65 32.54 -10.03 -6.33
C LEU A 65 31.18 -9.82 -5.63
N MET A 66 31.11 -8.93 -4.64
CA MET A 66 29.86 -8.58 -3.96
C MET A 66 28.87 -7.91 -4.91
N ILE A 67 29.32 -6.99 -5.76
CA ILE A 67 28.46 -6.34 -6.77
C ILE A 67 27.92 -7.38 -7.77
N ALA A 68 28.73 -8.34 -8.21
CA ALA A 68 28.32 -9.38 -9.13
C ALA A 68 27.27 -10.34 -8.53
N THR A 69 27.37 -10.64 -7.24
CA THR A 69 26.42 -11.52 -6.52
C THR A 69 25.15 -10.80 -6.05
N THR A 70 25.19 -9.48 -5.89
CA THR A 70 24.04 -8.65 -5.49
C THR A 70 22.80 -8.81 -6.39
N PRO A 71 22.86 -8.69 -7.74
CA PRO A 71 21.67 -8.83 -8.59
C PRO A 71 21.07 -10.23 -8.50
N PHE A 72 21.90 -11.24 -8.27
CA PHE A 72 21.46 -12.61 -8.09
C PHE A 72 20.64 -12.76 -6.79
N LEU A 73 21.14 -12.21 -5.68
CA LEU A 73 20.40 -12.16 -4.41
C LEU A 73 19.10 -11.36 -4.54
N VAL A 74 19.13 -10.20 -5.21
CA VAL A 74 17.92 -9.38 -5.44
C VAL A 74 16.90 -10.15 -6.27
N GLY A 75 17.33 -10.89 -7.30
CA GLY A 75 16.46 -11.73 -8.11
C GLY A 75 15.74 -12.80 -7.29
N VAL A 76 16.47 -13.55 -6.47
CA VAL A 76 15.91 -14.58 -5.58
C VAL A 76 14.90 -13.96 -4.59
N ASN A 77 15.25 -12.82 -4.00
CA ASN A 77 14.36 -12.13 -3.05
C ASN A 77 13.09 -11.59 -3.72
N ARG A 78 13.17 -11.10 -4.97
CA ARG A 78 11.98 -10.67 -5.72
C ARG A 78 11.04 -11.83 -6.02
N ILE A 79 11.59 -12.95 -6.48
CA ILE A 79 10.81 -14.17 -6.73
C ILE A 79 10.10 -14.60 -5.44
N ARG A 80 10.82 -14.64 -4.32
CA ARG A 80 10.23 -14.92 -3.00
C ARG A 80 9.07 -13.98 -2.64
N LEU A 81 9.27 -12.67 -2.78
CA LEU A 81 8.22 -11.68 -2.49
C LEU A 81 7.01 -11.83 -3.41
N GLN A 82 7.21 -12.11 -4.70
CA GLN A 82 6.15 -12.35 -5.66
C GLN A 82 5.36 -13.62 -5.36
N HIS A 83 6.05 -14.72 -5.01
CA HIS A 83 5.38 -15.95 -4.58
C HIS A 83 4.55 -15.72 -3.31
N MET A 84 5.09 -15.00 -2.33
CA MET A 84 4.37 -14.71 -1.09
C MET A 84 3.15 -13.81 -1.32
N ALA A 85 3.28 -12.79 -2.17
CA ALA A 85 2.17 -11.92 -2.56
C ALA A 85 1.12 -12.67 -3.39
N GLY A 86 1.54 -13.53 -4.32
CA GLY A 86 0.66 -14.36 -5.13
C GLY A 86 -0.16 -15.34 -4.27
N GLN A 87 0.47 -15.96 -3.27
CA GLN A 87 -0.22 -16.84 -2.32
C GLN A 87 -1.20 -16.07 -1.42
N MET A 88 -0.81 -14.89 -0.92
CA MET A 88 -1.73 -14.04 -0.14
C MET A 88 -2.93 -13.59 -0.97
N ASN A 89 -2.74 -13.24 -2.23
CA ASN A 89 -3.83 -12.85 -3.13
C ASN A 89 -4.72 -14.04 -3.48
N ALA A 90 -4.14 -15.22 -3.77
CA ALA A 90 -4.89 -16.44 -4.01
C ALA A 90 -5.73 -16.85 -2.78
N LYS A 91 -5.19 -16.68 -1.57
CA LYS A 91 -5.90 -16.95 -0.33
C LYS A 91 -7.05 -15.96 -0.07
N LYS A 92 -6.84 -14.69 -0.42
CA LYS A 92 -7.89 -13.65 -0.32
C LYS A 92 -9.03 -13.85 -1.31
N ASN A 93 -8.76 -14.54 -2.42
CA ASN A 93 -9.71 -14.91 -3.46
C ASN A 93 -10.16 -16.37 -3.35
N ASN A 94 -10.01 -16.99 -2.17
CA ASN A 94 -10.45 -18.36 -1.98
C ASN A 94 -11.98 -18.41 -1.92
N ASP A 95 -12.60 -18.73 -3.05
CA ASP A 95 -14.07 -18.78 -3.21
C ASP A 95 -14.74 -19.70 -2.19
N ALA A 96 -14.04 -20.75 -1.72
CA ALA A 96 -14.55 -21.66 -0.71
C ALA A 96 -14.66 -21.00 0.68
N ASP A 97 -13.69 -20.16 1.07
CA ASP A 97 -13.74 -19.42 2.33
C ASP A 97 -14.79 -18.30 2.27
N ALA A 98 -14.91 -17.65 1.11
CA ALA A 98 -15.95 -16.65 0.88
C ALA A 98 -17.36 -17.28 0.96
N ALA A 99 -17.58 -18.43 0.31
CA ALA A 99 -18.86 -19.15 0.37
C ALA A 99 -19.18 -19.64 1.79
N ALA A 100 -18.19 -20.15 2.53
CA ALA A 100 -18.33 -20.54 3.92
C ALA A 100 -18.72 -19.34 4.81
N ALA A 101 -18.08 -18.18 4.60
CA ALA A 101 -18.41 -16.95 5.31
C ALA A 101 -19.82 -16.44 4.99
N THR A 102 -20.23 -16.47 3.72
CA THR A 102 -21.60 -16.09 3.32
C THR A 102 -22.65 -17.00 3.96
N LEU A 103 -22.45 -18.32 3.91
CA LEU A 103 -23.34 -19.29 4.55
C LEU A 103 -23.45 -19.05 6.06
N LEU A 104 -22.33 -18.76 6.72
CA LEU A 104 -22.31 -18.46 8.15
C LEU A 104 -23.07 -17.17 8.46
N SER A 105 -22.88 -16.11 7.67
CA SER A 105 -23.60 -14.86 7.82
C SER A 105 -25.12 -15.05 7.67
N GLU A 106 -25.56 -15.79 6.66
CA GLU A 106 -26.98 -16.08 6.44
C GLU A 106 -27.59 -16.88 7.61
N ALA A 107 -26.85 -17.85 8.14
CA ALA A 107 -27.28 -18.64 9.28
C ALA A 107 -27.37 -17.82 10.58
N ILE A 108 -26.46 -16.87 10.80
CA ILE A 108 -26.48 -15.97 11.96
C ILE A 108 -27.68 -15.01 11.86
N ASP A 109 -27.91 -14.42 10.69
CA ASP A 109 -29.06 -13.54 10.46
C ASP A 109 -30.39 -14.27 10.66
N SER A 110 -30.43 -15.55 10.30
CA SER A 110 -31.62 -16.42 10.42
C SER A 110 -31.56 -17.40 11.60
N ILE A 111 -30.83 -17.09 12.68
CA ILE A 111 -30.54 -18.05 13.76
C ILE A 111 -31.79 -18.63 14.44
N ARG A 112 -32.87 -17.84 14.59
CA ARG A 112 -34.13 -18.32 15.16
C ARG A 112 -34.79 -19.39 14.28
N THR A 113 -34.69 -19.23 12.96
CA THR A 113 -35.20 -20.19 11.97
C THR A 113 -34.37 -21.47 11.98
N VAL A 114 -33.04 -21.36 12.05
CA VAL A 114 -32.15 -22.52 12.13
C VAL A 114 -32.43 -23.35 13.38
N ALA A 115 -32.59 -22.69 14.53
CA ALA A 115 -32.92 -23.33 15.79
C ALA A 115 -34.34 -23.94 15.80
N SER A 116 -35.35 -23.24 15.24
CA SER A 116 -36.73 -23.75 15.21
C SER A 116 -36.91 -24.98 14.32
N PHE A 117 -36.13 -25.09 13.24
CA PHE A 117 -36.15 -26.23 12.33
C PHE A 117 -35.08 -27.31 12.67
N GLY A 118 -34.25 -27.10 13.70
CA GLY A 118 -33.21 -28.05 14.11
C GLY A 118 -32.12 -28.30 13.04
N MET A 119 -31.88 -27.33 12.15
CA MET A 119 -31.01 -27.50 10.98
C MET A 119 -29.50 -27.35 11.27
N GLU A 120 -29.14 -27.11 12.53
CA GLU A 120 -27.76 -26.85 12.99
C GLU A 120 -26.75 -27.88 12.47
N LYS A 121 -27.10 -29.18 12.54
CA LYS A 121 -26.22 -30.26 12.07
C LYS A 121 -25.99 -30.23 10.55
N SER A 122 -27.03 -29.91 9.78
CA SER A 122 -26.96 -29.82 8.31
C SER A 122 -26.08 -28.64 7.88
N LEU A 123 -26.27 -27.50 8.56
CA LEU A 123 -25.48 -26.29 8.33
C LEU A 123 -23.99 -26.53 8.66
N VAL A 124 -23.70 -27.16 9.80
CA VAL A 124 -22.33 -27.53 10.19
C VAL A 124 -21.69 -28.46 9.15
N ALA A 125 -22.45 -29.42 8.62
CA ALA A 125 -21.95 -30.33 7.58
C ALA A 125 -21.61 -29.57 6.28
N GLN A 126 -22.47 -28.66 5.82
CA GLN A 126 -22.19 -27.83 4.64
C GLN A 126 -21.00 -26.90 4.85
N TYR A 127 -20.93 -26.23 6.00
CA TYR A 127 -19.79 -25.37 6.36
C TYR A 127 -18.47 -26.15 6.39
N THR A 128 -18.48 -27.35 6.98
CA THR A 128 -17.30 -28.24 7.02
C THR A 128 -16.90 -28.72 5.63
N SER A 129 -17.85 -28.94 4.73
CA SER A 129 -17.57 -29.28 3.33
C SER A 129 -16.78 -28.17 2.61
N PHE A 130 -17.22 -26.91 2.74
CA PHE A 130 -16.51 -25.76 2.16
C PHE A 130 -15.11 -25.61 2.77
N LEU A 131 -14.98 -25.75 4.09
CA LEU A 131 -13.68 -25.69 4.76
C LEU A 131 -12.72 -26.81 4.36
N ASN A 132 -13.21 -28.03 4.08
CA ASN A 132 -12.34 -29.12 3.66
C ASN A 132 -11.71 -28.85 2.28
N VAL A 133 -12.48 -28.27 1.35
CA VAL A 133 -11.96 -27.86 0.03
C VAL A 133 -10.89 -26.78 0.20
N SER A 134 -11.18 -25.76 1.02
CA SER A 134 -10.22 -24.71 1.36
C SER A 134 -8.94 -25.27 2.00
N ASN A 135 -9.08 -26.19 2.97
CA ASN A 135 -7.96 -26.81 3.67
C ASN A 135 -7.04 -27.62 2.73
N GLU A 136 -7.60 -28.31 1.73
CA GLU A 136 -6.78 -29.04 0.75
C GLU A 136 -5.98 -28.10 -0.16
N GLN A 137 -6.59 -26.98 -0.58
CA GLN A 137 -5.90 -25.93 -1.33
C GLN A 137 -4.82 -25.24 -0.50
N ASP A 138 -5.14 -24.92 0.76
CA ASP A 138 -4.21 -24.31 1.71
C ASP A 138 -3.02 -25.22 2.00
N LYS A 139 -3.23 -26.53 2.12
CA LYS A 139 -2.13 -27.50 2.28
C LYS A 139 -1.22 -27.50 1.05
N LYS A 140 -1.76 -27.54 -0.17
CA LYS A 140 -0.98 -27.50 -1.41
C LYS A 140 -0.23 -26.18 -1.56
N ALA A 141 -0.87 -25.05 -1.23
CA ALA A 141 -0.26 -23.73 -1.23
C ALA A 141 0.84 -23.60 -0.15
N GLY A 142 0.59 -24.15 1.05
CA GLY A 142 1.54 -24.15 2.16
C GLY A 142 2.78 -24.97 1.87
N VAL A 143 2.64 -26.18 1.31
CA VAL A 143 3.78 -27.03 0.92
C VAL A 143 4.59 -26.38 -0.20
N SER A 144 3.93 -25.93 -1.27
CA SER A 144 4.62 -25.25 -2.37
C SER A 144 5.30 -23.95 -1.93
N GLY A 145 4.65 -23.17 -1.05
CA GLY A 145 5.21 -21.97 -0.45
C GLY A 145 6.41 -22.25 0.45
N GLY A 146 6.32 -23.29 1.28
CA GLY A 146 7.41 -23.73 2.14
C GLY A 146 8.63 -24.20 1.35
N VAL A 147 8.43 -24.97 0.28
CA VAL A 147 9.52 -25.40 -0.61
C VAL A 147 10.15 -24.20 -1.32
N ALA A 148 9.35 -23.29 -1.88
CA ALA A 148 9.86 -22.08 -2.53
C ALA A 148 10.64 -21.18 -1.56
N PHE A 149 10.16 -21.04 -0.33
CA PHE A 149 10.83 -20.31 0.73
C PHE A 149 12.16 -20.96 1.11
N GLY A 150 12.16 -22.28 1.34
CA GLY A 150 13.36 -23.05 1.67
C GLY A 150 14.42 -22.96 0.59
N LEU A 151 14.03 -23.10 -0.68
CA LEU A 151 14.94 -22.95 -1.83
C LEU A 151 15.52 -21.53 -1.92
N SER A 152 14.69 -20.51 -1.73
CA SER A 152 15.14 -19.11 -1.75
C SER A 152 16.14 -18.81 -0.63
N GLN A 153 15.86 -19.31 0.58
CA GLN A 153 16.75 -19.15 1.74
C GLN A 153 18.03 -19.96 1.56
N GLY A 154 17.93 -21.18 1.05
CA GLY A 154 19.08 -22.01 0.68
C GLY A 154 19.97 -21.29 -0.33
N MET A 155 19.41 -20.74 -1.40
CA MET A 155 20.18 -20.04 -2.43
C MET A 155 20.97 -18.85 -1.84
N THR A 156 20.42 -18.15 -0.85
CA THR A 156 21.12 -17.08 -0.13
C THR A 156 22.37 -17.60 0.59
N PHE A 157 22.27 -18.74 1.28
CA PHE A 157 23.41 -19.38 1.92
C PHE A 157 24.44 -19.92 0.92
N TRP A 158 23.99 -20.42 -0.23
CA TRP A 158 24.88 -20.84 -1.32
C TRP A 158 25.72 -19.68 -1.86
N VAL A 159 25.10 -18.52 -2.08
CA VAL A 159 25.83 -17.30 -2.49
C VAL A 159 26.84 -16.89 -1.41
N LEU A 160 26.44 -16.91 -0.14
CA LEU A 160 27.34 -16.57 0.96
C LEU A 160 28.54 -17.53 1.01
N SER A 161 28.30 -18.83 0.86
CA SER A 161 29.33 -19.86 0.78
C SER A 161 30.28 -19.63 -0.40
N PHE A 162 29.75 -19.26 -1.57
CA PHE A 162 30.54 -18.94 -2.76
C PHE A 162 31.46 -17.72 -2.54
N VAL A 163 30.95 -16.67 -1.88
CA VAL A 163 31.75 -15.49 -1.52
C VAL A 163 32.88 -15.86 -0.57
N PHE A 164 32.61 -16.65 0.47
CA PHE A 164 33.65 -17.13 1.39
C PHE A 164 34.65 -18.07 0.72
N TYR A 165 34.22 -18.91 -0.22
CA TYR A 165 35.10 -19.82 -0.95
C TYR A 165 36.11 -19.05 -1.81
N ILE A 166 35.64 -18.10 -2.63
CA ILE A 166 36.53 -17.27 -3.45
C ILE A 166 37.40 -16.37 -2.59
N GLY A 167 36.81 -15.73 -1.57
CA GLY A 167 37.55 -14.88 -0.63
C GLY A 167 38.64 -15.67 0.09
N GLY A 168 38.36 -16.89 0.52
CA GLY A 168 39.33 -17.79 1.15
C GLY A 168 40.49 -18.16 0.22
N ILE A 169 40.21 -18.44 -1.06
CA ILE A 169 41.26 -18.67 -2.07
C ILE A 169 42.14 -17.42 -2.22
N TRP A 170 41.57 -16.23 -2.32
CA TRP A 170 42.34 -14.99 -2.45
C TRP A 170 43.18 -14.68 -1.21
N VAL A 171 42.69 -15.00 -0.01
CA VAL A 171 43.48 -14.91 1.22
C VAL A 171 44.64 -15.91 1.20
N SER A 172 44.40 -17.16 0.77
CA SER A 172 45.44 -18.20 0.71
C SER A 172 46.57 -17.88 -0.29
N HIS A 173 46.24 -17.18 -1.38
CA HIS A 173 47.21 -16.71 -2.37
C HIS A 173 47.87 -15.37 -2.01
N GLY A 174 47.49 -14.74 -0.88
CA GLY A 174 48.02 -13.46 -0.43
C GLY A 174 47.57 -12.25 -1.26
N THR A 175 46.52 -12.40 -2.08
CA THR A 175 45.99 -11.30 -2.90
C THR A 175 45.22 -10.28 -2.06
N ILE A 176 44.55 -10.75 -1.00
CA ILE A 176 43.82 -9.92 -0.03
C ILE A 176 44.16 -10.36 1.39
N THR A 177 44.09 -9.45 2.36
CA THR A 177 44.26 -9.80 3.78
C THR A 177 42.94 -10.33 4.33
N PHE A 178 43.00 -11.18 5.36
CA PHE A 178 41.82 -11.63 6.09
C PHE A 178 41.00 -10.45 6.68
N GLU A 179 41.69 -9.39 7.12
CA GLU A 179 41.07 -8.15 7.58
C GLU A 179 40.23 -7.50 6.48
N ASP A 180 40.81 -7.30 5.29
CA ASP A 180 40.12 -6.69 4.14
C ASP A 180 38.85 -7.47 3.77
N LEU A 181 38.94 -8.81 3.76
CA LEU A 181 37.80 -9.68 3.51
C LEU A 181 36.67 -9.44 4.52
N PHE A 182 37.00 -9.42 5.81
CA PHE A 182 36.01 -9.26 6.87
C PHE A 182 35.40 -7.85 6.90
N VAL A 183 36.21 -6.82 6.66
CA VAL A 183 35.75 -5.42 6.59
C VAL A 183 34.75 -5.26 5.44
N VAL A 184 35.10 -5.71 4.23
CA VAL A 184 34.19 -5.62 3.08
C VAL A 184 32.90 -6.39 3.35
N LEU A 185 32.98 -7.60 3.92
CA LEU A 185 31.81 -8.41 4.22
C LEU A 185 30.88 -7.74 5.26
N MET A 186 31.44 -7.18 6.33
CA MET A 186 30.67 -6.49 7.37
C MET A 186 30.01 -5.21 6.87
N VAL A 187 30.71 -4.42 6.05
CA VAL A 187 30.18 -3.19 5.46
C VAL A 187 29.00 -3.49 4.54
N PHE A 188 29.08 -4.54 3.70
CA PHE A 188 27.95 -4.99 2.87
C PHE A 188 26.78 -5.55 3.71
N MET A 189 27.07 -6.25 4.82
CA MET A 189 26.05 -6.77 5.71
C MET A 189 25.27 -5.65 6.42
N LEU A 190 25.97 -4.64 6.95
CA LEU A 190 25.37 -3.44 7.55
C LEU A 190 24.56 -2.63 6.52
N GLY A 191 25.06 -2.57 5.29
CA GLY A 191 24.34 -1.96 4.17
C GLY A 191 23.03 -2.64 3.84
N SER A 192 23.07 -3.97 3.74
CA SER A 192 21.88 -4.78 3.48
C SER A 192 20.83 -4.58 4.57
N PHE A 193 21.24 -4.50 5.83
CA PHE A 193 20.36 -4.20 6.95
C PHE A 193 19.72 -2.81 6.84
N SER A 194 20.52 -1.80 6.48
CA SER A 194 20.05 -0.41 6.31
C SER A 194 19.00 -0.29 5.20
N VAL A 195 19.22 -0.97 4.07
CA VAL A 195 18.27 -1.02 2.95
C VAL A 195 16.99 -1.76 3.35
N SER A 196 17.12 -2.85 4.10
CA SER A 196 15.96 -3.59 4.63
C SER A 196 15.10 -2.71 5.54
N MET A 197 15.71 -1.99 6.49
CA MET A 197 15.02 -1.03 7.37
C MET A 197 14.36 0.11 6.60
N ALA A 198 15.02 0.62 5.54
CA ALA A 198 14.43 1.62 4.66
C ALA A 198 13.17 1.09 3.95
N SER A 199 13.17 -0.18 3.54
CA SER A 199 12.03 -0.82 2.86
C SER A 199 10.81 -1.03 3.76
N HIS A 200 11.00 -1.32 5.05
CA HIS A 200 9.93 -1.65 6.02
C HIS A 200 9.03 -0.46 6.45
N GLY A 201 9.22 0.75 5.92
CA GLY A 201 8.37 1.91 6.22
C GLY A 201 7.95 2.72 4.99
N SER A 202 8.03 2.13 3.79
CA SER A 202 7.62 2.82 2.56
C SER A 202 6.09 2.78 2.40
N VAL A 203 5.47 3.95 2.29
CA VAL A 203 4.06 4.08 1.90
C VAL A 203 3.90 3.48 0.50
N ASP A 204 2.89 2.63 0.31
CA ASP A 204 2.52 2.09 -0.99
C ASP A 204 2.33 3.25 -1.98
N GLY A 205 3.21 3.33 -3.00
CA GLY A 205 3.21 4.41 -3.97
C GLY A 205 1.88 4.54 -4.72
N SER A 206 1.13 3.44 -4.86
CA SER A 206 -0.21 3.49 -5.45
C SER A 206 -1.23 4.20 -4.54
N LYS A 207 -1.13 4.00 -3.22
CA LYS A 207 -1.98 4.69 -2.23
C LYS A 207 -1.64 6.17 -2.18
N ALA A 208 -0.36 6.52 -2.19
CA ALA A 208 0.05 7.91 -2.18
C ALA A 208 -0.36 8.66 -3.44
N LYS A 209 -0.24 8.05 -4.63
CA LYS A 209 -0.71 8.64 -5.88
C LYS A 209 -2.21 8.92 -5.84
N ARG A 210 -3.01 8.01 -5.28
CA ARG A 210 -4.45 8.20 -5.08
C ARG A 210 -4.75 9.32 -4.09
N ALA A 211 -4.05 9.37 -2.96
CA ALA A 211 -4.20 10.45 -1.97
C ALA A 211 -3.87 11.82 -2.58
N ALA A 212 -2.75 11.93 -3.32
CA ALA A 212 -2.38 13.13 -4.06
C ALA A 212 -3.50 13.56 -5.02
N ALA A 213 -3.98 12.64 -5.86
CA ALA A 213 -5.04 12.93 -6.83
C ALA A 213 -6.32 13.42 -6.15
N ASN A 214 -6.71 12.86 -5.00
CA ASN A 214 -7.88 13.31 -4.26
C ASN A 214 -7.71 14.74 -3.72
N VAL A 215 -6.55 15.04 -3.13
CA VAL A 215 -6.25 16.36 -2.58
C VAL A 215 -6.21 17.41 -3.68
N PHE A 216 -5.46 17.16 -4.76
CA PHE A 216 -5.38 18.07 -5.91
C PHE A 216 -6.73 18.23 -6.61
N LYS A 217 -7.56 17.18 -6.71
CA LYS A 217 -8.93 17.28 -7.23
C LYS A 217 -9.79 18.29 -6.46
N ILE A 218 -9.58 18.43 -5.15
CA ILE A 218 -10.34 19.39 -4.31
C ILE A 218 -9.75 20.80 -4.39
N ILE A 219 -8.42 20.91 -4.51
CA ILE A 219 -7.70 22.20 -4.61
C ILE A 219 -7.92 22.85 -5.97
N ASP A 220 -7.78 22.08 -7.05
CA ASP A 220 -7.84 22.58 -8.44
C ASP A 220 -9.26 22.75 -8.96
N ARG A 221 -10.26 22.28 -8.21
CA ARG A 221 -11.67 22.47 -8.57
C ARG A 221 -12.05 23.95 -8.49
N VAL A 222 -12.49 24.50 -9.62
CA VAL A 222 -13.13 25.81 -9.70
C VAL A 222 -14.63 25.64 -9.37
N PRO A 223 -15.16 26.31 -8.32
CA PRO A 223 -16.57 26.27 -8.00
C PRO A 223 -17.40 27.01 -9.05
N GLU A 224 -18.64 26.57 -9.27
CA GLU A 224 -19.56 27.27 -10.18
C GLU A 224 -19.99 28.63 -9.62
N ILE A 225 -20.14 28.71 -8.30
CA ILE A 225 -20.40 29.94 -7.55
C ILE A 225 -19.19 30.20 -6.66
N ASP A 226 -18.29 31.08 -7.12
CA ASP A 226 -17.06 31.41 -6.39
C ASP A 226 -17.29 32.57 -5.41
N ALA A 227 -17.53 32.23 -4.15
CA ALA A 227 -17.69 33.21 -3.07
C ALA A 227 -16.41 34.03 -2.79
N THR A 228 -15.25 33.61 -3.29
CA THR A 228 -13.97 34.31 -3.13
C THR A 228 -13.61 35.20 -4.31
N SER A 229 -14.40 35.15 -5.39
CA SER A 229 -14.22 36.01 -6.55
C SER A 229 -14.63 37.44 -6.24
N THR A 230 -13.80 38.40 -6.64
CA THR A 230 -14.14 39.83 -6.64
C THR A 230 -14.85 40.26 -7.93
N ALA A 231 -15.09 39.33 -8.86
CA ALA A 231 -15.83 39.60 -10.08
C ALA A 231 -17.31 39.80 -9.75
N GLY A 232 -17.80 41.01 -9.98
CA GLY A 232 -19.19 41.39 -9.71
C GLY A 232 -19.35 42.90 -9.62
N VAL A 233 -20.59 43.36 -9.59
CA VAL A 233 -20.90 44.77 -9.38
C VAL A 233 -21.05 45.01 -7.88
N VAL A 234 -20.18 45.84 -7.31
CA VAL A 234 -20.29 46.30 -5.92
C VAL A 234 -21.08 47.61 -5.92
N LEU A 235 -22.29 47.59 -5.38
CA LEU A 235 -23.14 48.77 -5.30
C LEU A 235 -22.76 49.63 -4.08
N PRO A 236 -22.59 50.96 -4.22
CA PRO A 236 -22.20 51.83 -3.10
C PRO A 236 -23.35 52.09 -2.10
N SER A 237 -24.60 51.88 -2.51
CA SER A 237 -25.80 52.02 -1.68
C SER A 237 -26.86 51.03 -2.16
N ILE A 238 -27.54 50.36 -1.23
CA ILE A 238 -28.57 49.35 -1.50
C ILE A 238 -29.87 49.80 -0.82
N GLN A 239 -30.95 49.93 -1.59
CA GLN A 239 -32.30 50.23 -1.09
C GLN A 239 -33.06 48.98 -0.64
N GLY A 240 -32.62 47.79 -1.07
CA GLY A 240 -33.18 46.50 -0.62
C GLY A 240 -34.46 46.04 -1.33
N ASP A 241 -34.75 46.59 -2.52
CA ASP A 241 -35.86 46.10 -3.35
C ASP A 241 -35.45 44.79 -4.06
N ILE A 242 -36.19 43.71 -3.81
CA ILE A 242 -35.88 42.36 -4.28
C ILE A 242 -37.10 41.83 -5.04
N ASP A 243 -36.91 41.49 -6.31
CA ASP A 243 -37.94 40.91 -7.18
C ASP A 243 -37.48 39.54 -7.70
N PHE A 244 -38.40 38.57 -7.75
CA PHE A 244 -38.15 37.23 -8.29
C PHE A 244 -39.04 37.05 -9.52
N GLN A 245 -38.44 36.80 -10.68
CA GLN A 245 -39.18 36.67 -11.93
C GLN A 245 -39.10 35.23 -12.45
N ALA A 246 -40.17 34.45 -12.19
CA ALA A 246 -40.36 33.08 -12.70
C ALA A 246 -39.14 32.17 -12.45
N ALA A 247 -38.63 32.18 -11.22
CA ALA A 247 -37.41 31.46 -10.88
C ALA A 247 -37.70 29.95 -10.70
N HIS A 248 -36.96 29.11 -11.41
CA HIS A 248 -37.01 27.65 -11.26
C HIS A 248 -35.74 27.14 -10.58
N LEU A 249 -35.89 26.59 -9.37
CA LEU A 249 -34.78 25.99 -8.62
C LEU A 249 -34.83 24.46 -8.71
N ARG A 250 -33.67 23.83 -8.94
CA ARG A 250 -33.50 22.37 -8.83
C ARG A 250 -32.27 22.06 -7.98
N VAL A 251 -32.48 21.32 -6.89
CA VAL A 251 -31.39 20.87 -6.01
C VAL A 251 -30.72 19.62 -6.61
N PRO A 252 -29.37 19.56 -6.73
CA PRO A 252 -28.68 18.48 -7.42
C PRO A 252 -28.76 17.10 -6.76
N ASP A 253 -28.70 17.00 -5.42
CA ASP A 253 -28.60 15.72 -4.69
C ASP A 253 -29.97 15.08 -4.35
N ALA A 254 -31.05 15.84 -4.49
CA ALA A 254 -32.41 15.34 -4.29
C ALA A 254 -32.89 14.59 -5.55
N ALA A 255 -32.43 13.34 -5.70
CA ALA A 255 -33.20 12.37 -6.45
C ALA A 255 -34.61 12.27 -5.82
N ALA A 256 -35.57 12.91 -6.51
CA ALA A 256 -37.01 12.92 -6.27
C ALA A 256 -37.54 13.90 -5.20
N ARG A 257 -38.25 14.93 -5.70
CA ARG A 257 -39.38 15.65 -5.07
C ARG A 257 -39.03 16.75 -4.05
N HIS A 258 -38.47 17.86 -4.51
CA HIS A 258 -38.96 19.17 -4.11
C HIS A 258 -38.80 20.14 -5.27
N HIS A 259 -39.84 20.21 -6.10
CA HIS A 259 -40.05 21.35 -6.99
C HIS A 259 -40.69 22.45 -6.15
N LEU A 260 -40.10 23.64 -6.14
CA LEU A 260 -40.82 24.87 -5.81
C LEU A 260 -41.37 25.38 -7.15
N PRO A 261 -42.64 25.12 -7.51
CA PRO A 261 -43.21 25.68 -8.73
C PRO A 261 -43.48 27.18 -8.51
N GLY A 262 -42.78 28.01 -9.28
CA GLY A 262 -43.12 29.41 -9.55
C GLY A 262 -43.21 30.33 -8.32
N LEU A 263 -42.09 31.00 -8.02
CA LEU A 263 -42.12 32.36 -7.45
C LEU A 263 -42.07 33.35 -8.61
#